data_AF-A0A316B3J5-F1
#
_entry.id   AF-A0A316B3J5-F1
#
_cell.length_a   1.000
_cell.length_b   1.000
_cell.length_c   1.000
_cell.angle_alpha   90.00
_cell.angle_beta   90.00
_cell.angle_gamma   90.00
#
_symmetry.space_group_name_H-M   'P 1'
#
loop_
_entity.id
_entity.type
_entity.pdbx_description
1 polymer ?
#
loop_
_entity_poly.entity_id
_entity_poly.type
_entity_poly.pdbx_seq_one_letter_code
_entity_poly.pdbx_strand_id
1 'polypeptide(L)' 'MSLVNDLEQEVENFKREYEKFERGNKSAGTRARKVLQDIKKTCQEIRVSIQGVKKEEGKSGPEAED' A
#
# COMPACT_ATOMS: atom_id res chain seq x y z
N MET A 1 -5.40 8.85 8.16
CA MET A 1 -6.20 7.65 7.83
C MET A 1 -5.26 6.46 7.96
N SER A 2 -5.73 5.27 8.34
CA SER A 2 -4.84 4.10 8.49
C SER A 2 -4.44 3.58 7.11
N LEU A 3 -3.26 2.93 6.98
CA LEU A 3 -2.78 2.35 5.70
C LEU A 3 -3.79 1.37 5.07
N VAL A 4 -4.62 0.73 5.89
CA VAL A 4 -5.66 -0.18 5.42
C VAL A 4 -6.80 0.58 4.73
N ASN A 5 -7.21 1.73 5.26
CA ASN A 5 -8.22 2.58 4.62
C ASN A 5 -7.72 3.13 3.28
N ASP A 6 -6.43 3.47 3.19
CA ASP A 6 -5.83 3.93 1.94
C ASP A 6 -5.86 2.82 0.87
N LEU A 7 -5.52 1.59 1.27
CA LEU A 7 -5.63 0.41 0.39
C LEU A 7 -7.08 0.17 -0.09
N GLU A 8 -8.07 0.29 0.79
CA GLU A 8 -9.48 0.16 0.41
C GLU A 8 -9.87 1.19 -0.66
N GLN A 9 -9.47 2.44 -0.48
CA GLN A 9 -9.77 3.51 -1.42
C GLN A 9 -9.07 3.31 -2.77
N GLU A 10 -7.82 2.83 -2.76
CA GLU A 10 -7.08 2.48 -3.98
C GLU A 10 -7.75 1.34 -4.73
N VAL A 11 -8.25 0.31 -4.04
CA VAL A 11 -9.00 -0.80 -4.65
C VAL A 11 -10.29 -0.31 -5.29
N GLU A 12 -11.03 0.60 -4.65
CA GLU A 12 -12.22 1.21 -5.27
C GLU A 12 -11.87 2.00 -6.53
N ASN A 13 -10.79 2.79 -6.48
CA ASN A 13 -10.34 3.56 -7.65
C ASN A 13 -9.90 2.64 -8.79
N PHE A 14 -9.18 1.57 -8.48
CA PHE A 14 -8.80 0.55 -9.45
C PHE A 14 -10.03 -0.05 -10.14
N LYS A 15 -11.05 -0.46 -9.36
CA LYS A 15 -12.30 -1.02 -9.93
C LYS A 15 -12.96 -0.04 -10.91
N ARG A 16 -13.06 1.24 -10.55
CA ARG A 16 -13.65 2.28 -11.41
C ARG A 16 -12.86 2.50 -12.70
N GLU A 17 -11.53 2.53 -12.63
CA GLU A 17 -10.69 2.70 -13.82
C GLU A 17 -10.66 1.44 -14.69
N TYR A 18 -10.71 0.26 -14.08
CA TYR A 18 -10.78 -1.01 -14.79
C TYR A 18 -12.09 -1.15 -15.56
N GLU A 19 -13.23 -0.82 -14.95
CA GLU A 19 -14.54 -0.83 -15.61
C GLU A 19 -14.56 0.13 -16.82
N LYS A 20 -14.02 1.34 -16.68
CA LYS A 20 -13.88 2.29 -17.81
C LYS A 20 -13.00 1.70 -18.91
N PHE A 21 -11.92 1.00 -18.54
CA PHE A 21 -11.02 0.37 -19.49
C PHE A 21 -11.69 -0.77 -20.26
N GLU A 22 -12.47 -1.63 -19.60
CA GLU A 22 -13.24 -2.70 -20.24
C GLU A 22 -14.27 -2.15 -21.25
N ARG A 23 -14.78 -0.95 -21.01
CA ARG A 23 -15.64 -0.20 -21.94
C ARG A 23 -14.86 0.48 -23.09
N GLY A 24 -13.58 0.17 -23.27
CA GLY A 24 -12.74 0.65 -24.36
C GLY A 24 -11.93 1.93 -24.08
N ASN A 25 -12.00 2.50 -22.86
CA ASN A 25 -11.21 3.68 -22.52
C ASN A 25 -9.74 3.32 -22.25
N LYS A 26 -8.89 3.39 -23.29
CA LYS A 26 -7.46 3.07 -23.19
C LYS A 26 -6.71 3.89 -22.14
N SER A 27 -7.06 5.16 -21.95
CA SER A 27 -6.42 6.03 -20.93
C SER A 27 -6.75 5.57 -19.50
N ALA A 28 -7.94 5.01 -19.28
CA ALA A 28 -8.30 4.38 -18.01
C ALA A 28 -7.42 3.17 -17.71
N GLY A 29 -7.00 2.41 -18.74
CA GLY A 29 -6.04 1.32 -18.58
C GLY A 29 -4.66 1.79 -18.09
N THR A 30 -4.20 2.98 -18.50
CA THR A 30 -2.97 3.59 -17.95
C THR A 30 -3.15 3.98 -16.49
N ARG A 31 -4.28 4.57 -16.12
CA ARG A 31 -4.57 4.92 -14.72
C ARG A 31 -4.74 3.69 -13.84
N ALA A 32 -5.45 2.66 -14.29
CA ALA A 32 -5.61 1.39 -13.57
C ALA A 32 -4.25 0.74 -13.26
N ARG A 33 -3.32 0.71 -14.23
CA ARG A 33 -1.95 0.21 -14.00
C ARG A 33 -1.18 1.04 -12.97
N LYS A 34 -1.36 2.36 -12.98
CA LYS A 34 -0.74 3.24 -11.99
C LYS A 34 -1.30 2.98 -10.59
N VAL A 35 -2.62 2.87 -10.44
CA VAL A 35 -3.27 2.51 -9.16
C VAL A 35 -2.79 1.15 -8.66
N LEU A 36 -2.63 0.15 -9.52
CA LEU A 36 -2.06 -1.15 -9.12
C LEU A 36 -0.61 -1.05 -8.61
N GLN A 37 0.21 -0.13 -9.14
CA GLN A 37 1.55 0.10 -8.61
C GLN A 37 1.51 0.76 -7.23
N ASP A 38 0.54 1.62 -6.99
CA ASP A 38 0.38 2.30 -5.70
C ASP A 38 -0.16 1.29 -4.65
N ILE A 39 -1.15 0.47 -4.99
CA ILE A 39 -1.61 -0.69 -4.17
C ILE A 39 -0.44 -1.59 -3.76
N LYS A 40 0.47 -1.92 -4.69
CA LYS A 40 1.64 -2.75 -4.39
C LYS A 40 2.52 -2.12 -3.29
N LYS A 41 2.70 -0.79 -3.33
CA LYS A 41 3.48 -0.07 -2.32
C LYS A 41 2.75 -0.07 -0.98
N THR A 42 1.47 0.29 -0.97
CA THR A 42 0.64 0.31 0.24
C THR A 42 0.62 -1.05 0.93
N CYS A 43 0.44 -2.14 0.17
CA CYS A 43 0.55 -3.50 0.69
C CYS A 43 1.93 -3.81 1.30
N GLN A 44 3.02 -3.35 0.68
CA GLN A 44 4.36 -3.54 1.22
C GLN A 44 4.58 -2.72 2.50
N GLU A 45 4.04 -1.50 2.58
CA GLU A 45 4.10 -0.67 3.78
C GLU A 45 3.31 -1.29 4.94
N ILE A 46 2.11 -1.81 4.68
CA ILE A 46 1.32 -2.58 5.66
C ILE A 46 2.10 -3.80 6.14
N ARG A 47 2.73 -4.56 5.21
CA ARG A 47 3.54 -5.71 5.58
C ARG A 47 4.73 -5.31 6.47
N VAL A 48 5.42 -4.23 6.12
CA VAL A 48 6.55 -3.71 6.91
C VAL A 48 6.08 -3.21 8.26
N SER A 49 4.94 -2.53 8.36
CA SER A 49 4.42 -2.05 9.64
C SER A 49 4.08 -3.21 10.58
N ILE A 50 3.45 -4.28 10.08
CA ILE A 50 3.21 -5.52 10.83
C ILE A 50 4.53 -6.15 11.32
N GLN A 51 5.57 -6.14 10.49
CA GLN A 51 6.91 -6.63 10.87
C GLN A 51 7.65 -5.67 11.82
N GLY A 52 7.39 -4.36 11.72
CA GLY A 52 7.98 -3.30 12.54
C GLY A 52 7.45 -3.30 13.97
N VAL A 53 6.18 -3.66 14.17
CA VAL A 53 5.62 -3.95 15.50
C VAL A 53 6.41 -5.07 16.20
N LYS A 54 7.06 -5.99 15.47
CA LYS A 54 7.99 -6.98 16.07
C LYS A 54 9.41 -6.46 16.35
N LYS A 55 9.82 -5.31 15.81
CA LYS A 55 11.16 -4.72 16.03
C LYS A 55 11.21 -3.71 17.18
N GLU A 56 10.08 -3.07 17.50
CA GLU A 56 10.01 -2.07 18.58
C GLU A 56 10.06 -2.71 19.99
N GLU A 57 9.74 -4.00 20.14
CA GLU A 57 9.87 -4.73 21.42
C GLU A 57 11.32 -5.20 21.73
N GLY A 58 12.28 -4.95 20.83
CA GLY A 58 13.65 -5.47 20.93
C GLY A 58 14.76 -4.45 21.22
N LYS A 59 14.45 -3.17 21.45
CA LYS A 59 15.45 -2.12 21.75
C LYS A 59 15.15 -1.41 23.07
N SER A 60 15.28 -2.14 24.17
CA SER A 60 15.56 -1.57 25.49
C SER A 60 16.57 -2.48 26.21
N GLY A 61 17.85 -2.29 25.90
CA GLY A 61 18.97 -2.92 26.59
C GLY A 61 20.18 -1.99 26.48
N PRO A 62 20.89 -1.70 27.57
CA PRO A 62 21.75 -0.53 27.69
C PRO A 62 23.02 -0.71 26.85
N GLU A 63 23.32 0.23 25.97
CA GLU A 63 24.68 0.40 25.45
C GLU A 63 25.51 0.96 26.61
N ALA A 64 26.28 0.08 27.23
CA ALA A 64 27.33 0.40 28.18
C ALA A 64 28.48 1.10 27.44
N GLU A 65 28.99 2.14 28.08
CA GLU A 65 30.20 2.88 27.73
C GLU A 65 31.42 1.95 27.64
N ASP A 66 32.22 2.09 26.58
CA ASP A 66 33.70 2.18 26.62
C ASP A 66 34.22 2.77 25.29
#